data_AF-A0AAQ1KFJ7-F1
#
_entry.id   AF-A0AAQ1KFJ7-F1
#
_cell.length_a   1.000
_cell.length_b   1.000
_cell.length_c   1.000
_cell.angle_alpha   90.00
_cell.angle_beta   90.00
_cell.angle_gamma   90.00
#
_symmetry.space_group_name_H-M   'P 1'
#
loop_
_entity.id
_entity.type
_entity.pdbx_description
1 polymer ?
#
loop_
_entity_poly.entity_id
_entity_poly.type
_entity_poly.pdbx_seq_one_letter_code
_entity_poly.pdbx_strand_id
1 'polypeptide(L)'
;MSRIDPQFNLRIPADLKSRVEEAAKLNKRSATAEIIARLEETFEIEGTFERIAPGASISGTAGLLEDMHNQLEQREDEARFDAMAANAESIESHIKSTDRRMTAIEKSLEKVLGLLQKS
;
A
#
# COMPACT_ATOMS: atom_id res chain seq x y z
N MET A 1 -13.72 -31.19 39.42
CA MET A 1 -12.91 -30.04 39.88
C MET A 1 -13.50 -28.80 39.23
N SER A 2 -14.20 -27.99 40.02
CA SER A 2 -14.82 -26.74 39.56
C SER A 2 -13.73 -25.75 39.15
N ARG A 3 -13.72 -25.33 37.88
CA ARG A 3 -12.89 -24.22 37.41
C ARG A 3 -13.28 -22.96 38.20
N ILE A 4 -12.36 -22.45 39.01
CA ILE A 4 -12.53 -21.20 39.77
C ILE A 4 -12.02 -20.07 38.86
N ASP A 5 -12.58 -19.96 37.67
CA ASP A 5 -12.28 -18.84 36.78
C ASP A 5 -12.97 -17.60 37.40
N PRO A 6 -12.23 -16.50 37.69
CA PRO A 6 -12.82 -15.31 38.29
C PRO A 6 -13.86 -14.71 37.33
N GLN A 7 -15.11 -14.61 37.78
CA GLN A 7 -16.20 -14.06 36.98
C GLN A 7 -16.35 -12.56 37.22
N PHE A 8 -16.31 -11.78 36.14
CA PHE A 8 -16.58 -10.35 36.17
C PHE A 8 -18.02 -10.07 35.74
N ASN A 9 -18.75 -9.31 36.55
CA ASN A 9 -20.05 -8.78 36.17
C ASN A 9 -19.86 -7.42 35.46
N LEU A 10 -19.75 -7.45 34.14
CA LEU A 10 -19.50 -6.29 33.30
C LEU A 10 -20.76 -5.46 33.11
N ARG A 11 -20.71 -4.17 33.48
CA ARG A 11 -21.73 -3.17 33.12
C ARG A 11 -21.20 -2.38 31.94
N ILE A 12 -21.80 -2.57 30.78
CA ILE A 12 -21.42 -1.89 29.54
C ILE A 12 -22.63 -1.20 28.90
N PRO A 13 -22.41 -0.12 28.13
CA PRO A 13 -23.44 0.50 27.32
C PRO A 13 -24.13 -0.50 26.37
N ALA A 14 -25.42 -0.27 26.09
CA ALA A 14 -26.24 -1.19 25.29
C ALA A 14 -25.76 -1.29 23.83
N ASP A 15 -25.31 -0.18 23.26
CA ASP A 15 -24.70 -0.11 21.92
C ASP A 15 -23.42 -0.96 21.85
N LEU A 16 -22.55 -0.84 22.85
CA LEU A 16 -21.31 -1.62 22.92
C LEU A 16 -21.61 -3.11 23.03
N LYS A 17 -22.60 -3.48 23.84
CA LYS A 17 -23.06 -4.88 23.94
C LYS A 17 -23.54 -5.42 22.59
N SER A 18 -24.36 -4.65 21.86
CA SER A 18 -24.86 -5.04 20.54
C SER A 18 -23.72 -5.30 19.55
N ARG A 19 -22.72 -4.41 19.52
CA ARG A 19 -21.53 -4.54 18.66
C ARG A 19 -20.73 -5.81 18.96
N VAL A 20 -20.57 -6.15 20.24
CA VAL A 20 -19.89 -7.37 20.66
C VAL A 20 -20.67 -8.62 20.25
N GLU A 21 -21.99 -8.61 20.40
CA GLU A 21 -22.84 -9.75 20.00
C GLU A 21 -22.81 -9.99 18.48
N GLU A 22 -22.85 -8.93 17.68
CA GLU A 22 -22.69 -9.01 16.23
C GLU A 22 -21.32 -9.57 15.83
N ALA A 23 -20.24 -9.05 16.43
CA ALA A 23 -18.88 -9.53 16.18
C ALA A 23 -18.73 -11.01 16.58
N ALA A 24 -19.27 -11.40 17.74
CA ALA A 24 -19.26 -12.78 18.21
C ALA A 24 -19.97 -13.72 17.21
N LYS A 25 -21.11 -13.29 16.66
CA LYS A 25 -21.85 -14.04 15.63
C LYS A 25 -21.02 -14.22 14.36
N LEU A 26 -20.37 -13.16 13.87
CA LEU A 26 -19.50 -13.22 12.70
C LEU A 26 -18.31 -14.16 12.93
N ASN A 27 -17.72 -14.11 14.12
CA ASN A 27 -16.58 -14.93 14.51
C ASN A 27 -16.96 -16.34 14.99
N LYS A 28 -18.25 -16.69 14.98
CA LYS A 28 -18.80 -17.98 15.45
C LYS A 28 -18.38 -18.32 16.89
N ARG A 29 -18.38 -17.30 17.76
CA ARG A 29 -18.02 -17.38 19.18
C ARG A 29 -19.21 -16.97 20.05
N SER A 30 -19.17 -17.30 21.34
CA SER A 30 -20.08 -16.69 22.32
C SER A 30 -19.66 -15.24 22.58
N ALA A 31 -20.60 -14.39 23.03
CA ALA A 31 -20.29 -13.00 23.37
C ALA A 31 -19.16 -12.91 24.41
N THR A 32 -19.16 -13.77 25.44
CA THR A 32 -18.08 -13.84 26.43
C THR A 32 -16.75 -14.24 25.81
N ALA A 33 -16.74 -15.24 24.91
CA ALA A 33 -15.51 -15.65 24.24
C ALA A 33 -14.96 -14.55 23.31
N GLU A 34 -15.83 -13.78 22.66
CA GLU A 34 -15.43 -12.63 21.86
C GLU A 34 -14.85 -11.50 22.72
N ILE A 35 -15.45 -11.22 23.88
CA ILE A 35 -14.90 -10.24 24.84
C ILE A 35 -13.50 -10.66 25.28
N ILE A 36 -13.34 -11.92 25.70
CA ILE A 36 -12.03 -12.44 26.12
C ILE A 36 -11.01 -12.32 24.99
N ALA A 37 -11.37 -12.78 23.78
CA ALA A 37 -10.46 -12.73 22.63
C ALA A 37 -10.00 -11.30 22.31
N ARG A 38 -10.90 -10.32 22.36
CA ARG A 38 -10.54 -8.91 22.13
C ARG A 38 -9.64 -8.34 23.22
N LEU A 39 -9.86 -8.73 24.47
CA LEU A 39 -9.01 -8.31 25.59
C LEU A 39 -7.62 -8.91 25.45
N GLU A 40 -7.51 -10.21 25.16
CA GLU A 40 -6.25 -10.91 24.91
C GLU A 40 -5.49 -10.29 23.74
N GLU A 41 -6.16 -10.06 22.61
CA GLU A 41 -5.59 -9.43 21.42
C GLU A 41 -5.01 -8.04 21.73
N THR A 42 -5.69 -7.26 22.59
CA THR A 42 -5.18 -5.95 23.00
C THR A 42 -3.83 -6.06 23.71
N PHE A 43 -3.66 -7.02 24.63
CA PHE A 43 -2.40 -7.25 25.32
C PHE A 43 -1.31 -7.83 24.42
N GLU A 44 -1.66 -8.68 23.45
CA GLU A 44 -0.71 -9.20 22.46
C GLU A 44 -0.17 -8.10 21.55
N ILE A 45 -1.06 -7.19 21.14
CA ILE A 45 -0.70 -6.01 20.36
C ILE A 45 0.24 -5.12 21.19
N GLU A 46 -0.09 -4.84 22.45
CA GLU A 46 0.80 -4.12 23.39
C GLU A 46 2.19 -4.74 23.47
N GLY A 47 2.27 -6.06 23.70
CA GLY A 47 3.55 -6.76 23.79
C GLY A 47 4.33 -6.74 22.47
N THR A 48 3.63 -6.76 21.33
CA THR A 48 4.28 -6.62 20.02
C THR A 48 4.83 -5.21 19.82
N PHE A 49 4.07 -4.18 20.23
CA PHE A 49 4.51 -2.79 20.17
C PHE A 49 5.72 -2.52 21.05
N GLU A 50 5.74 -3.00 22.29
CA GLU A 50 6.89 -2.80 23.19
C GLU A 50 8.18 -3.40 22.60
N ARG A 51 8.10 -4.47 21.79
CA ARG A 51 9.28 -5.02 21.09
C ARG A 51 9.75 -4.18 19.92
N ILE A 52 8.83 -3.56 19.18
CA ILE A 52 9.12 -2.86 17.92
C ILE A 52 9.44 -1.37 18.19
N ALA A 53 8.73 -0.75 19.13
CA ALA A 53 8.86 0.64 19.51
C ALA A 53 8.72 0.80 21.04
N PRO A 54 9.76 0.43 21.81
CA PRO A 54 9.74 0.52 23.27
C PRO A 54 9.39 1.93 23.75
N GLY A 55 8.41 2.05 24.66
CA GLY A 55 8.00 3.33 25.24
C GLY A 55 7.03 4.18 24.40
N ALA A 56 6.54 3.70 23.26
CA ALA A 56 5.47 4.36 22.49
C ALA A 56 4.08 3.96 23.01
N SER A 57 3.17 4.91 23.19
CA SER A 57 1.77 4.62 23.58
C SER A 57 0.94 4.14 22.40
N ILE A 58 0.08 3.12 22.60
CA ILE A 58 -0.88 2.66 21.58
C ILE A 58 -1.78 3.79 21.10
N SER A 59 -2.14 4.75 21.97
CA SER A 59 -3.01 5.86 21.56
C SER A 59 -2.37 6.77 20.50
N GLY A 60 -1.04 6.73 20.34
CA GLY A 60 -0.32 7.45 19.27
C GLY A 60 -0.23 6.68 17.95
N THR A 61 -0.68 5.41 17.91
CA THR A 61 -0.48 4.52 16.76
C THR A 61 -1.33 4.87 15.55
N ALA A 62 -2.48 5.53 15.72
CA ALA A 62 -3.27 6.05 14.61
C ALA A 62 -2.45 7.06 13.78
N GLY A 63 -1.77 7.99 14.46
CA GLY A 63 -0.90 8.97 13.79
C GLY A 63 0.35 8.32 13.18
N LEU A 64 0.91 7.30 13.82
CA LEU A 64 2.11 6.61 13.32
C LEU A 64 1.80 5.76 12.08
N LEU A 65 0.63 5.11 12.03
CA LEU A 65 0.14 4.39 10.87
C LEU A 65 -0.23 5.33 9.71
N GLU A 66 -0.81 6.49 10.02
CA GLU A 66 -1.12 7.54 9.05
C GLU A 66 0.17 8.11 8.42
N ASP A 67 1.19 8.41 9.23
CA ASP A 67 2.50 8.85 8.75
C ASP A 67 3.18 7.78 7.88
N MET A 68 3.12 6.51 8.29
CA MET A 68 3.67 5.41 7.49
C MET A 68 2.94 5.23 6.15
N HIS A 69 1.61 5.40 6.14
CA HIS A 69 0.81 5.33 4.92
C HIS A 69 1.20 6.44 3.94
N ASN A 70 1.31 7.68 4.43
CA ASN A 70 1.70 8.83 3.63
C ASN A 70 3.13 8.70 3.07
N GLN A 71 4.06 8.14 3.85
CA GLN A 71 5.44 7.89 3.38
C GLN A 71 5.50 6.84 2.26
N LEU A 72 4.67 5.80 2.32
CA LEU A 72 4.61 4.79 1.26
C LEU A 72 4.02 5.36 -0.04
N GLU A 73 2.98 6.18 0.07
CA GLU A 73 2.37 6.85 -1.08
C GLU A 73 3.37 7.79 -1.78
N GLN A 74 4.12 8.59 -1.02
CA GLN A 74 5.17 9.45 -1.56
C GLN A 74 6.25 8.66 -2.32
N ARG A 75 6.69 7.52 -1.76
CA ARG A 75 7.68 6.66 -2.42
C ARG A 75 7.18 6.03 -3.71
N GLU A 76 5.90 5.66 -3.76
CA GLU A 76 5.31 5.13 -5.00
C GLU A 76 5.24 6.20 -6.08
N ASP A 77 4.89 7.44 -5.72
CA ASP A 77 4.84 8.55 -6.66
C ASP A 77 6.24 8.94 -7.17
N GLU A 78 7.25 8.95 -6.30
CA GLU A 78 8.66 9.14 -6.69
C GLU A 78 9.12 8.04 -7.66
N ALA A 79 8.89 6.77 -7.33
CA ALA A 79 9.28 5.64 -8.18
C ALA A 79 8.54 5.64 -9.53
N ARG A 80 7.25 6.04 -9.54
CA ARG A 80 6.48 6.23 -10.77
C ARG A 80 7.04 7.35 -11.63
N PHE A 81 7.41 8.47 -11.01
CA PHE A 81 8.01 9.60 -11.72
C PHE A 81 9.35 9.22 -12.37
N ASP A 82 10.23 8.55 -11.62
CA ASP A 82 11.53 8.08 -12.14
C ASP A 82 11.35 7.07 -13.28
N ALA A 83 10.43 6.11 -13.15
CA ALA A 83 10.12 5.16 -14.21
C ALA A 83 9.57 5.85 -15.47
N MET A 84 8.75 6.89 -15.29
CA MET A 84 8.20 7.67 -16.41
C MET A 84 9.28 8.52 -17.10
N ALA A 85 10.21 9.11 -16.35
CA ALA A 85 11.35 9.84 -16.90
C ALA A 85 12.25 8.92 -17.74
N ALA A 86 12.60 7.73 -17.22
CA ALA A 86 13.39 6.75 -17.97
C ALA A 86 12.72 6.29 -19.27
N ASN A 87 11.39 6.09 -19.24
CA ASN A 87 10.63 5.75 -20.44
C ASN A 87 10.61 6.91 -21.46
N ALA A 88 10.49 8.16 -21.00
CA ALA A 88 10.53 9.33 -21.87
C ALA A 88 11.89 9.49 -22.57
N GLU A 89 13.00 9.29 -21.86
CA GLU A 89 14.35 9.28 -22.45
C GLU A 89 14.51 8.21 -23.54
N SER A 90 13.98 7.01 -23.28
CA SER A 90 13.97 5.91 -24.26
C SER A 90 13.18 6.28 -25.53
N ILE A 91 11.99 6.88 -25.37
CA ILE A 91 11.17 7.37 -26.49
C ILE A 91 11.92 8.45 -27.27
N GLU A 92 12.57 9.40 -26.60
CA GLU A 92 13.31 10.48 -27.25
C GLU A 92 14.48 9.93 -28.07
N SER A 93 15.21 8.95 -27.55
CA SER A 93 16.26 8.24 -28.27
C SER A 93 15.72 7.56 -29.53
N HIS A 94 14.56 6.91 -29.42
CA HIS A 94 13.90 6.30 -30.57
C HIS A 94 13.49 7.34 -31.63
N ILE A 95 12.90 8.46 -31.23
CA ILE A 95 12.52 9.57 -32.14
C ILE A 95 13.74 10.09 -32.89
N LYS A 96 14.84 10.37 -32.17
CA LYS A 96 16.12 10.80 -32.77
C LYS A 96 16.66 9.78 -33.77
N SER A 97 16.53 8.49 -33.46
CA SER A 97 16.98 7.41 -34.36
C SER A 97 16.13 7.34 -35.64
N THR A 98 14.82 7.52 -35.51
CA THR A 98 13.89 7.51 -36.66
C THR A 98 14.09 8.73 -37.55
N ASP A 99 14.35 9.89 -36.98
CA ASP A 99 14.60 11.13 -37.72
C ASP A 99 15.87 11.03 -38.59
N ARG A 100 16.95 10.45 -38.03
CA ARG A 100 18.17 10.15 -38.78
C ARG A 100 17.92 9.19 -39.94
N ARG A 101 17.09 8.15 -39.73
CA ARG A 101 16.74 7.18 -40.79
C ARG A 101 15.90 7.84 -41.87
N MET A 102 14.95 8.70 -41.51
CA MET A 102 14.12 9.45 -42.45
C MET A 102 15.00 10.34 -43.35
N THR A 103 15.89 11.12 -42.74
CA THR A 103 16.83 12.00 -43.45
C THR A 103 17.72 11.21 -44.43
N ALA A 104 18.18 10.02 -44.03
CA ALA A 104 18.99 9.16 -44.90
C ALA A 104 18.20 8.61 -46.09
N ILE A 105 16.92 8.26 -45.88
CA ILE A 105 16.02 7.81 -46.95
C ILE A 105 15.76 8.96 -47.94
N GLU A 106 15.43 10.15 -47.45
CA GLU A 106 15.21 11.35 -48.28
C GLU A 106 16.41 11.62 -49.21
N LYS A 107 17.62 11.64 -48.64
CA LYS A 107 18.86 11.83 -49.42
C LYS A 107 19.09 10.72 -50.46
N SER A 108 18.69 9.50 -50.14
CA SER A 108 18.81 8.36 -51.05
C SER A 108 17.81 8.47 -52.21
N LEU A 109 16.59 8.92 -51.94
CA LEU A 109 15.55 9.19 -52.94
C LEU A 109 15.95 10.33 -53.88
N GLU A 110 16.47 11.45 -53.35
CA GLU A 110 17.00 12.56 -54.16
C GLU A 110 18.08 12.09 -55.13
N LYS A 111 19.00 11.24 -54.66
CA LYS A 111 20.07 10.69 -55.49
C LYS A 111 19.51 9.82 -56.63
N VAL A 112 18.51 8.97 -56.35
CA VAL A 112 17.87 8.14 -57.38
C VAL A 112 17.11 8.98 -58.40
N LEU A 113 16.33 9.97 -57.96
CA LEU A 113 15.62 10.90 -58.84
C LEU A 113 16.58 11.66 -59.76
N GLY A 114 17.69 12.15 -59.23
CA GLY A 114 18.71 12.85 -60.01
C GLY A 114 19.42 11.98 -61.06
N LEU A 115 19.47 10.65 -60.85
CA LEU A 115 19.98 9.71 -61.86
C LEU A 115 18.95 9.46 -62.97
N LEU A 116 17.66 9.40 -62.62
CA LEU A 116 16.58 9.21 -63.59
C LEU A 116 16.36 10.44 -64.48
N GLN A 117 16.62 11.66 -63.99
CA GLN A 117 16.51 12.90 -64.78
C GLN A 117 17.69 13.17 -65.73
N LYS A 118 18.78 12.42 -65.62
CA LYS A 118 19.99 12.52 -66.48
C LYS A 118 20.05 11.44 -67.57
N SER A 119 19.08 10.52 -67.58
CA SER A 119 18.84 9.51 -68.62
C SER A 119 17.86 10.04 -69.66
#